data_AF-A0A2J6WV15-F1
#
_entry.id   AF-A0A2J6WV15-F1
#
_cell.length_a   1.000
_cell.length_b   1.000
_cell.length_c   1.000
_cell.angle_alpha   90.00
_cell.angle_beta   90.00
_cell.angle_gamma   90.00
#
_symmetry.space_group_name_H-M   'P 1'
#
loop_
_entity.id
_entity.type
_entity.pdbx_description
1 polymer ?
#
loop_
_entity_poly.entity_id
_entity_poly.type
_entity_poly.pdbx_seq_one_letter_code
_entity_poly.pdbx_strand_id
1 'polypeptide(L)'
;MTATTGTLADEVWRLMTAQGILFAVDAPIRQTLSNLVEFFAARLQRDPDSVRAELEAALAADARFTREEINGQVVFVTSRQGHYVSPDTT
;
A
#
# COMPACT_ATOMS: atom_id res chain seq x y z
N MET A 1 -16.39 -0.46 -15.84
CA MET A 1 -15.31 0.53 -15.68
C MET A 1 -14.25 -0.12 -14.82
N THR A 2 -13.22 -0.67 -15.45
CA THR A 2 -12.04 -1.25 -14.75
C THR A 2 -11.24 -0.09 -14.17
N ALA A 3 -11.17 0.00 -12.84
CA ALA A 3 -10.26 0.94 -12.18
C ALA A 3 -8.86 0.64 -12.71
N THR A 4 -8.27 1.59 -13.42
CA THR A 4 -6.94 1.47 -13.99
C THR A 4 -5.97 1.29 -12.83
N THR A 5 -5.32 0.14 -12.75
CA THR A 5 -4.44 -0.32 -11.65
C THR A 5 -3.50 0.76 -11.09
N GLY A 6 -3.02 1.69 -11.93
CA GLY A 6 -2.20 2.84 -11.50
C GLY A 6 -2.91 3.83 -10.55
N THR A 7 -4.23 4.05 -10.70
CA THR A 7 -4.95 5.02 -9.86
C THR A 7 -5.08 4.55 -8.42
N LEU A 8 -5.23 3.25 -8.19
CA LEU A 8 -5.40 2.70 -6.85
C LEU A 8 -4.06 2.70 -6.08
N ALA A 9 -2.96 2.33 -6.74
CA ALA A 9 -1.62 2.42 -6.15
C ALA A 9 -1.26 3.88 -5.77
N ASP A 10 -1.62 4.85 -6.60
CA ASP A 10 -1.47 6.28 -6.30
C ASP A 10 -2.31 6.75 -5.11
N GLU A 11 -3.54 6.23 -4.96
CA GLU A 11 -4.37 6.52 -3.80
C GLU A 11 -3.81 5.92 -2.52
N VAL A 12 -3.31 4.68 -2.57
CA VAL A 12 -2.65 4.05 -1.42
C VAL A 12 -1.38 4.82 -1.04
N TRP A 13 -0.56 5.23 -2.02
CA TRP A 13 0.64 6.00 -1.76
C TRP A 13 0.32 7.35 -1.10
N ARG A 14 -0.69 8.08 -1.60
CA ARG A 14 -1.15 9.34 -0.98
C ARG A 14 -1.67 9.11 0.45
N LEU A 15 -2.42 8.05 0.69
CA LEU A 15 -2.88 7.68 2.03
C LEU A 15 -1.70 7.44 2.98
N MET A 16 -0.76 6.57 2.58
CA MET A 16 0.38 6.19 3.41
C MET A 16 1.30 7.39 3.67
N THR A 17 1.60 8.20 2.66
CA THR A 17 2.42 9.42 2.83
C THR A 17 1.77 10.48 3.70
N ALA A 18 0.44 10.59 3.68
CA ALA A 18 -0.30 11.43 4.62
C ALA A 18 -0.19 10.91 6.07
N GLN A 19 -0.27 9.58 6.27
CA GLN A 19 -0.06 8.97 7.60
C GLN A 19 1.37 9.19 8.12
N GLY A 20 2.36 9.13 7.22
CA GLY A 20 3.78 9.32 7.54
C GLY A 20 4.30 10.75 7.40
N ILE A 21 3.44 11.78 7.45
CA ILE A 21 3.82 13.16 7.12
C ILE A 21 4.98 13.71 7.97
N LEU A 22 5.10 13.25 9.21
CA LEU A 22 6.14 13.66 10.16
C LEU A 22 7.42 12.82 10.06
N PHE A 23 7.43 11.74 9.27
CA PHE A 23 8.60 10.88 9.13
C PHE A 23 9.62 11.51 8.18
N ALA A 24 10.88 11.07 8.27
CA ALA A 24 11.87 11.40 7.24
C ALA A 24 11.37 10.96 5.85
N VAL A 25 11.86 11.61 4.80
CA VAL A 25 11.32 11.41 3.43
C VAL A 25 11.52 9.96 2.93
N ASP A 26 12.57 9.32 3.39
CA ASP A 26 13.02 7.96 3.10
C ASP A 26 12.59 6.93 4.15
N ALA A 27 12.02 7.38 5.27
CA ALA A 27 11.61 6.48 6.34
C ALA A 27 10.49 5.53 5.86
N PRO A 28 10.56 4.24 6.23
CA PRO A 28 9.54 3.26 5.86
C PRO A 28 8.20 3.56 6.53
N ILE A 29 7.16 3.58 5.71
CA ILE A 29 5.76 3.66 6.12
C ILE A 29 5.16 2.29 5.84
N ARG A 30 4.60 1.67 6.88
CA ARG A 30 4.06 0.31 6.82
C ARG A 30 2.55 0.33 7.03
N GLN A 31 1.82 -0.42 6.21
CA GLN A 31 0.39 -0.67 6.40
C GLN A 31 0.08 -2.14 6.12
N THR A 32 -0.79 -2.72 6.94
CA THR A 32 -1.29 -4.07 6.66
C THR A 32 -2.28 -4.01 5.49
N LEU A 33 -2.29 -5.06 4.66
CA LEU A 33 -3.29 -5.20 3.61
C LEU A 33 -4.71 -5.14 4.17
N SER A 34 -4.95 -5.75 5.33
CA SER A 34 -6.27 -5.73 6.00
C SER A 34 -6.74 -4.31 6.30
N ASN A 35 -5.87 -3.43 6.82
CA ASN A 35 -6.25 -2.05 7.11
C ASN A 35 -6.54 -1.25 5.83
N LEU A 36 -5.77 -1.49 4.77
CA LEU A 36 -6.03 -0.88 3.47
C LEU A 36 -7.38 -1.35 2.91
N VAL A 37 -7.65 -2.66 2.97
CA VAL A 37 -8.93 -3.23 2.53
C VAL A 37 -10.11 -2.62 3.30
N GLU A 38 -10.03 -2.57 4.63
CA GLU A 38 -11.07 -2.00 5.47
C GLU A 38 -11.36 -0.53 5.09
N PHE A 39 -10.30 0.28 4.96
CA PHE A 39 -10.42 1.68 4.60
C PHE A 39 -11.03 1.89 3.20
N PHE A 40 -10.49 1.19 2.18
CA PHE A 40 -10.95 1.37 0.80
C PHE A 40 -12.33 0.75 0.55
N ALA A 41 -12.65 -0.38 1.18
CA ALA A 41 -13.98 -0.98 1.09
C ALA A 41 -15.05 -0.06 1.70
N ALA A 42 -14.78 0.52 2.88
CA ALA A 42 -15.67 1.49 3.50
C ALA A 42 -15.81 2.76 2.66
N ARG A 43 -14.69 3.34 2.20
CA ARG A 43 -14.69 4.58 1.41
C ARG A 43 -15.38 4.44 0.06
N LEU A 44 -15.19 3.31 -0.62
CA LEU A 44 -15.77 3.05 -1.95
C LEU A 44 -17.16 2.41 -1.88
N GLN A 45 -17.62 2.00 -0.68
CA GLN A 45 -18.84 1.21 -0.47
C GLN A 45 -18.84 -0.08 -1.33
N ARG A 46 -17.71 -0.78 -1.33
CA ARG A 46 -17.48 -1.98 -2.13
C ARG A 46 -17.25 -3.20 -1.25
N ASP A 47 -17.49 -4.36 -1.84
CA ASP A 47 -17.17 -5.65 -1.25
C ASP A 47 -15.68 -5.73 -0.85
N PRO A 48 -15.35 -6.09 0.41
CA PRO A 48 -13.98 -6.17 0.89
C PRO A 48 -13.09 -7.16 0.13
N ASP A 49 -13.63 -8.30 -0.31
CA ASP A 49 -12.86 -9.31 -1.02
C ASP A 49 -12.47 -8.84 -2.43
N SER A 50 -13.39 -8.13 -3.10
CA SER A 50 -13.14 -7.48 -4.38
C SER A 50 -12.07 -6.38 -4.25
N VAL A 51 -12.14 -5.57 -3.20
CA VAL A 51 -11.14 -4.51 -2.93
C VAL A 51 -9.78 -5.11 -2.59
N ARG A 52 -9.74 -6.23 -1.85
CA ARG A 52 -8.51 -6.95 -1.55
C ARG A 52 -7.77 -7.37 -2.82
N ALA A 53 -8.47 -8.06 -3.73
CA ALA A 53 -7.85 -8.53 -4.98
C ALA A 53 -7.30 -7.37 -5.83
N GLU A 54 -8.03 -6.24 -5.89
CA GLU A 54 -7.58 -5.05 -6.62
C GLU A 54 -6.37 -4.38 -5.97
N LEU A 55 -6.34 -4.25 -4.64
CA LEU A 55 -5.20 -3.71 -3.91
C LEU A 55 -3.96 -4.59 -4.07
N GLU A 56 -4.11 -5.91 -3.93
CA GLU A 56 -2.99 -6.83 -4.12
C GLU A 56 -2.41 -6.74 -5.53
N ALA A 57 -3.26 -6.73 -6.56
CA ALA A 57 -2.83 -6.60 -7.95
C ALA A 57 -2.17 -5.24 -8.22
N ALA A 58 -2.72 -4.15 -7.67
CA ALA A 58 -2.19 -2.80 -7.88
C ALA A 58 -0.85 -2.57 -7.19
N LEU A 59 -0.72 -3.00 -5.94
CA LEU A 59 0.50 -2.80 -5.16
C LEU A 59 1.62 -3.75 -5.60
N ALA A 60 1.30 -4.96 -6.08
CA ALA A 60 2.30 -5.87 -6.63
C ALA A 60 2.88 -5.39 -7.97
N ALA A 61 2.11 -4.62 -8.76
CA ALA A 61 2.54 -4.10 -10.05
C ALA A 61 3.31 -2.77 -9.95
N ASP A 62 3.37 -2.15 -8.78
CA ASP A 62 3.92 -0.81 -8.58
C ASP A 62 5.24 -0.87 -7.79
N ALA A 63 6.33 -0.44 -8.42
CA ALA A 63 7.68 -0.51 -7.87
C ALA A 63 7.89 0.34 -6.60
N ARG A 64 6.93 1.20 -6.23
CA ARG A 64 7.01 1.99 -5.01
C ARG A 64 6.75 1.19 -3.74
N PHE A 65 6.11 0.05 -3.89
CA PHE A 65 5.71 -0.79 -2.77
C PHE A 65 6.57 -2.04 -2.68
N THR A 66 6.93 -2.38 -1.44
CA THR A 66 7.51 -3.67 -1.09
C THR A 66 6.51 -4.46 -0.27
N ARG A 67 6.27 -5.72 -0.63
CA ARG A 67 5.43 -6.65 0.14
C ARG A 67 6.28 -7.41 1.14
N GLU A 68 5.92 -7.35 2.40
CA GLU A 68 6.52 -8.09 3.50
C GLU A 68 5.45 -8.97 4.18
N GLU A 69 5.88 -10.07 4.79
CA GLU A 69 5.03 -10.87 5.68
C GLU A 69 5.57 -10.77 7.10
N ILE A 70 4.82 -10.10 7.97
CA ILE A 70 5.22 -9.86 9.36
C ILE A 70 4.15 -10.48 10.25
N ASN A 71 4.55 -11.42 11.11
CA ASN A 71 3.63 -12.11 12.04
C ASN A 71 2.39 -12.72 11.35
N GLY A 72 2.57 -13.27 10.14
CA GLY A 72 1.47 -13.85 9.35
C GLY A 72 0.53 -12.83 8.71
N GLN A 73 0.87 -11.54 8.73
CA GLN A 73 0.11 -10.49 8.07
C GLN A 73 0.87 -9.97 6.85
N VAL A 74 0.14 -9.75 5.75
CA VAL A 74 0.67 -9.06 4.57
C VAL A 74 0.79 -7.58 4.90
N VAL A 75 2.01 -7.05 4.80
CA VAL A 75 2.33 -5.65 5.02
C VAL A 75 2.91 -5.08 3.74
N PHE A 76 2.40 -3.91 3.34
CA PHE A 76 3.01 -3.12 2.27
C PHE A 76 3.82 -1.98 2.87
N VAL A 77 5.02 -1.80 2.32
CA VAL A 77 5.99 -0.80 2.74
C VAL A 77 6.28 0.15 1.58
N THR A 78 6.23 1.46 1.85
CA THR A 78 6.66 2.52 0.93
C THR A 78 7.36 3.62 1.73
N SER A 79 7.93 4.61 1.06
CA SER A 79 8.42 5.86 1.66
C SER A 79 7.73 7.08 1.03
N ARG A 80 7.99 8.29 1.54
CA ARG A 80 7.53 9.53 0.88
C ARG A 80 8.27 9.80 -0.43
N GLN A 81 9.40 9.15 -0.68
CA GLN A 81 10.06 9.15 -2.01
C GLN A 81 9.46 8.11 -2.97
N GLY A 82 8.59 7.22 -2.46
CA GLY A 82 8.02 6.14 -3.26
C GLY A 82 9.04 5.07 -3.65
N HIS A 83 10.20 4.97 -3.02
CA HIS A 83 11.07 3.82 -3.18
C HIS A 83 11.61 3.49 -1.79
N TYR A 84 11.10 2.42 -1.20
CA TYR A 84 11.72 1.83 -0.04
C TYR A 84 12.65 0.72 -0.52
N VAL A 85 13.92 0.78 -0.12
CA VAL A 85 14.88 -0.31 -0.32
C VAL A 85 15.09 -0.94 1.05
N SER A 86 14.64 -2.18 1.24
CA SER A 86 14.89 -2.91 2.47
C SER A 86 16.41 -3.09 2.65
N PRO A 87 16.97 -2.79 3.84
CA PRO A 87 18.42 -2.88 4.08
C PRO A 87 18.96 -4.32 4.01
N ASP A 88 18.09 -5.34 4.04
CA ASP A 88 18.44 -6.77 3.91
C ASP A 88 18.78 -7.22 2.47
N THR A 89 18.83 -6.29 1.51
CA THR A 89 19.26 -6.60 0.13
C THR A 89 20.74 -6.26 -0.04
N THR A 90 21.65 -7.00 0.60
CA THR A 90 23.09 -7.01 0.27
C THR A 90 23.67 -8.39 0.49
#